data_AF-A0A7X7XT55-F1
#
_entry.id   AF-A0A7X7XT55-F1
#
_cell.length_a   1.000
_cell.length_b   1.000
_cell.length_c   1.000
_cell.angle_alpha   90.00
_cell.angle_beta   90.00
_cell.angle_gamma   90.00
#
_symmetry.space_group_name_H-M   'P 1'
#
loop_
_entity.id
_entity.type
_entity.pdbx_description
1 polymer ?
#
loop_
_entity_poly.entity_id
_entity_poly.type
_entity_poly.pdbx_seq_one_letter_code
_entity_poly.pdbx_strand_id
1 'polypeptide(L)' 'MLDNIIKILFIFPAIIIAIVFHEFFHGYAAYKLGDETPKEYGRLTLDPLKHIDIFGTIILPILLLISTN' A
#
# COMPACT_ATOMS: atom_id res chain seq x y z
N MET A 1 9.53 1.16 -26.89
CA MET A 1 10.18 1.82 -25.72
C MET A 1 9.31 2.94 -25.18
N LEU A 2 8.86 3.88 -26.01
CA LEU A 2 7.92 4.94 -25.62
C LEU A 2 6.61 4.39 -25.01
N ASP A 3 6.02 3.35 -25.60
CA ASP A 3 4.79 2.75 -25.07
C ASP A 3 4.94 2.17 -23.66
N ASN A 4 6.11 1.62 -23.33
CA ASN A 4 6.38 1.09 -21.99
C ASN A 4 6.51 2.21 -20.97
N ILE A 5 7.14 3.32 -21.34
CA ILE A 5 7.25 4.51 -20.50
C ILE A 5 5.85 5.08 -20.23
N ILE A 6 5.02 5.20 -21.28
CA ILE A 6 3.63 5.65 -21.15
C ILE A 6 2.85 4.72 -20.22
N LYS A 7 2.97 3.40 -20.38
CA LYS A 7 2.29 2.43 -19.50
C LYS A 7 2.70 2.61 -18.04
N ILE A 8 4.00 2.69 -17.75
CA ILE A 8 4.49 2.88 -16.37
C ILE A 8 3.96 4.18 -15.79
N LEU A 9 3.98 5.26 -16.57
CA LEU A 9 3.51 6.58 -16.15
C LEU A 9 2.05 6.58 -15.68
N PHE A 10 1.19 5.76 -16.29
CA PHE A 10 -0.21 5.66 -15.90
C PHE A 10 -0.48 4.57 -14.85
N ILE A 11 0.17 3.41 -14.96
CA ILE A 11 -0.05 2.28 -14.06
C ILE A 11 0.46 2.58 -12.65
N PHE A 12 1.63 3.19 -12.54
CA PHE A 12 2.25 3.46 -11.24
C PHE A 12 1.37 4.32 -10.30
N PRO A 13 0.88 5.50 -10.70
CA PRO A 13 -0.03 6.28 -9.86
C PRO A 13 -1.37 5.58 -9.64
N ALA A 14 -1.89 4.84 -10.63
CA ALA A 14 -3.13 4.09 -10.47
C ALA A 14 -3.04 3.02 -9.37
N ILE A 15 -1.92 2.30 -9.31
CA ILE A 15 -1.65 1.29 -8.26
C ILE A 15 -1.53 1.96 -6.90
N ILE A 16 -0.79 3.07 -6.79
CA ILE A 16 -0.66 3.79 -5.51
C ILE A 16 -2.02 4.20 -4.99
N ILE A 17 -2.85 4.81 -5.84
CA ILE A 17 -4.21 5.21 -5.47
C ILE A 17 -5.01 3.98 -5.02
N ALA A 18 -5.01 2.90 -5.80
CA ALA A 18 -5.76 1.70 -5.48
C ALA A 18 -5.36 1.10 -4.11
N ILE A 19 -4.06 0.97 -3.85
CA ILE A 19 -3.55 0.40 -2.60
C ILE A 19 -3.86 1.32 -1.41
N VAL A 20 -3.64 2.63 -1.52
CA VAL A 20 -3.93 3.56 -0.42
C VAL A 20 -5.40 3.52 -0.02
N PHE A 21 -6.31 3.51 -0.99
CA PHE A 21 -7.73 3.39 -0.71
C PHE A 21 -8.08 2.03 -0.10
N HIS A 22 -7.49 0.94 -0.60
CA HIS A 22 -7.69 -0.40 -0.06
C HIS A 22 -7.29 -0.48 1.42
N GLU A 23 -6.07 -0.06 1.76
CA GLU A 23 -5.55 -0.08 3.12
C GLU A 23 -6.31 0.88 4.05
N PHE A 24 -6.64 2.08 3.57
CA PHE A 24 -7.44 3.03 4.33
C PHE A 24 -8.79 2.44 4.71
N PHE A 25 -9.49 1.79 3.78
CA PHE A 25 -10.80 1.21 4.08
C PHE A 25 -10.72 -0.04 4.95
N HIS A 26 -9.66 -0.83 4.85
CA HIS A 26 -9.39 -1.88 5.84
C HIS A 26 -9.22 -1.30 7.24
N GLY A 27 -8.37 -0.28 7.39
CA GLY A 27 -8.16 0.41 8.67
C GLY A 27 -9.42 1.09 9.19
N TYR A 28 -10.20 1.72 8.31
CA TYR A 28 -11.45 2.37 8.67
C TYR A 28 -12.51 1.37 9.15
N ALA A 29 -12.64 0.24 8.46
CA ALA A 29 -13.54 -0.83 8.87
C ALA A 29 -13.14 -1.40 10.24
N ALA A 30 -11.85 -1.68 10.45
CA ALA A 30 -11.32 -2.12 11.74
C ALA A 30 -11.60 -1.10 12.86
N TYR A 31 -11.36 0.19 12.58
CA TYR A 31 -11.68 1.28 13.52
C TYR A 31 -13.16 1.34 13.88
N LYS A 32 -14.05 1.17 12.90
CA LYS A 32 -15.50 1.14 13.13
C LYS A 32 -15.95 -0.09 13.91
N LEU A 33 -15.19 -1.18 13.86
CA LEU A 33 -15.43 -2.40 14.64
C LEU A 33 -14.72 -2.39 16.01
N GLY A 34 -14.06 -1.29 16.38
CA GLY A 34 -13.48 -1.08 17.71
C GLY A 34 -11.97 -1.30 17.81
N ASP A 35 -11.27 -1.59 16.71
CA ASP A 35 -9.80 -1.65 16.69
C ASP A 35 -9.21 -0.24 16.52
N GLU A 36 -8.64 0.32 17.59
CA GLU A 36 -8.05 1.66 17.55
C GLU A 36 -6.65 1.71 16.89
N THR A 37 -6.04 0.55 16.63
CA THR A 37 -4.67 0.43 16.08
C THR A 37 -4.47 1.30 14.82
N PRO A 38 -5.30 1.23 13.76
CA PRO A 38 -5.08 2.02 12.55
C PRO A 38 -5.10 3.54 12.81
N LYS A 39 -5.87 3.99 13.81
CA LYS A 39 -5.94 5.39 14.21
C LYS A 39 -4.71 5.81 15.00
N GLU A 40 -4.30 5.01 15.99
CA GLU A 40 -3.13 5.29 16.84
C GLU A 40 -1.83 5.34 16.03
N TYR A 41 -1.68 4.45 15.06
CA TYR A 41 -0.53 4.43 14.15
C TYR A 41 -0.62 5.50 13.05
N GLY A 42 -1.67 6.34 13.04
CA GLY A 42 -1.83 7.42 12.07
C GLY A 42 -2.05 6.94 10.63
N ARG A 43 -2.60 5.73 10.46
CA ARG A 43 -2.87 5.08 9.16
C ARG A 43 -4.27 5.37 8.60
N LEU A 44 -5.15 6.01 9.36
CA LEU A 44 -6.44 6.52 8.86
C LEU A 44 -6.25 7.82 8.05
N THR A 45 -5.53 7.74 6.93
CA THR A 45 -5.22 8.86 6.05
C THR A 45 -5.17 8.39 4.59
N LEU A 46 -5.21 9.30 3.63
CA LEU A 46 -4.97 8.99 2.22
C LEU A 46 -3.53 9.37 1.78
N ASP A 47 -2.66 9.69 2.73
CA ASP A 47 -1.24 9.92 2.49
C ASP A 47 -0.54 8.58 2.18
N PRO A 48 -0.05 8.35 0.95
CA PRO A 48 0.62 7.09 0.58
C PRO A 48 1.83 6.78 1.46
N LEU A 49 2.54 7.81 1.93
CA LEU A 49 3.75 7.61 2.73
C LEU A 49 3.46 6.98 4.08
N LYS A 50 2.24 7.15 4.60
CA LYS A 50 1.82 6.59 5.90
C LYS A 50 1.47 5.10 5.83
N HIS A 51 1.34 4.56 4.62
CA HIS A 51 1.04 3.15 4.36
C HIS A 51 2.28 2.35 3.97
N ILE A 52 3.42 3.01 3.80
CA ILE A 52 4.69 2.35 3.49
C ILE A 52 5.34 1.89 4.80
N ASP A 53 5.68 0.61 4.87
CA ASP A 53 6.47 0.04 5.94
C ASP A 53 7.61 -0.81 5.35
N ILE A 54 8.76 -0.83 6.04
CA ILE A 54 9.96 -1.53 5.54
C ILE A 54 9.70 -3.03 5.38
N PHE A 55 8.90 -3.62 6.25
CA PHE A 55 8.62 -5.04 6.20
C PHE A 55 7.73 -5.38 4.99
N GLY A 56 6.55 -4.79 4.89
CA GLY A 56 5.59 -5.06 3.81
C GLY A 56 6.03 -4.53 2.44
N THR A 57 6.73 -3.39 2.39
CA THR A 57 7.10 -2.74 1.12
C THR A 57 8.45 -3.21 0.56
N ILE A 58 9.37 -3.66 1.41
CA ILE A 58 10.74 -4.04 0.98
C ILE A 58 11.05 -5.49 1.33
N ILE A 59 10.99 -5.86 2.60
CA ILE A 59 11.46 -7.18 3.07
C ILE A 59 10.59 -8.30 2.50
N LEU A 60 9.27 -8.17 2.59
CA LEU A 60 8.32 -9.18 2.14
C LEU A 60 8.41 -9.44 0.63
N PRO A 61 8.43 -8.43 -0.26
CA PRO A 61 8.67 -8.66 -1.69
C PRO A 61 9.99 -9.35 -2.00
N ILE A 62 11.09 -8.96 -1.32
CA ILE A 62 12.39 -9.63 -1.50
C ILE A 62 12.31 -11.09 -1.06
N LEU A 63 11.69 -11.35 0.09
CA LEU A 63 11.50 -12.70 0.60
C LEU A 63 10.67 -13.56 -0.36
N LEU A 64 9.57 -13.02 -0.90
CA LEU A 64 8.72 -13.69 -1.87
C LEU A 64 9.48 -13.99 -3.17
N LEU A 65 10.30 -13.05 -3.66
CA LEU A 65 11.16 -13.26 -4.83
C LEU A 65 12.15 -14.41 -4.61
N ILE A 66 12.79 -14.48 -3.45
CA ILE A 66 13.73 -15.56 -3.10
C ILE A 66 12.98 -16.88 -2.87
N SER A 67 11.78 -16.83 -2.32
CA SER A 67 10.96 -18.02 -2.04
C SER A 67 10.41 -18.69 -3.30
N THR A 68 10.29 -17.97 -4.41
CA THR A 68 9.66 -18.46 -5.65
C THR A 68 10.68 -19.12 -6.60
N ASN A 69 11.51 -20.04 -6.09
CA ASN A 69 12.45 -20.84 -6.91
C ASN A 69 11.75 -21.62 -8.02
#